data_AF-A0A1F3TW49-F1
#
_entry.id   AF-A0A1F3TW49-F1
#
_cell.length_a   1.000
_cell.length_b   1.000
_cell.length_c   1.000
_cell.angle_alpha   90.00
_cell.angle_beta   90.00
_cell.angle_gamma   90.00
#
_symmetry.space_group_name_H-M   'P 1'
#
loop_
_entity.id
_entity.type
_entity.pdbx_description
1 polymer ?
#
loop_
_entity_poly.entity_id
_entity_poly.type
_entity_poly.pdbx_seq_one_letter_code
_entity_poly.pdbx_strand_id
1 'polypeptide(L)'
;MAIWSKSYSYGVSLLLVALLSSCSPQNQDDCGFVQNIYGQRISWKSQKIIPLTIHHSIPEALRPAIYRAAATWEVQAGRKVFEISEDSSKVSGVPTRDQKNAIYFLEKWESDRVSEQGRTSVYWAGDEIQEADIRINAANFSYYDKNPSVLIGSYNLVNKQEKTADGYSFEALVLHEMGHFLGLKHREGTGTVMATHLAAFANRTQLAASDQNAVRCEYN
;
A
#
# COMPACT_ATOMS: atom_id res chain seq x y z
N MET A 1 -83.97 38.39 8.43
CA MET A 1 -82.55 38.72 8.68
C MET A 1 -82.04 37.70 9.68
N ALA A 2 -81.37 36.63 9.22
CA ALA A 2 -79.90 36.47 9.21
C ALA A 2 -79.38 36.18 10.64
N ILE A 3 -78.51 35.21 10.97
CA ILE A 3 -77.39 34.58 10.24
C ILE A 3 -77.14 33.18 10.85
N TRP A 4 -76.86 32.17 10.01
CA TRP A 4 -76.28 30.87 10.42
C TRP A 4 -74.75 30.99 10.49
N SER A 5 -74.13 30.60 11.60
CA SER A 5 -72.67 30.53 11.74
C SER A 5 -72.14 29.20 11.22
N LYS A 6 -71.33 29.22 10.15
CA LYS A 6 -70.50 28.07 9.72
C LYS A 6 -69.13 28.16 10.40
N SER A 7 -68.79 27.15 11.18
CA SER A 7 -67.44 26.97 11.73
C SER A 7 -66.54 26.33 10.67
N TYR A 8 -65.46 27.02 10.30
CA TYR A 8 -64.40 26.46 9.44
C TYR A 8 -63.28 25.90 10.33
N SER A 9 -63.06 24.58 10.26
CA SER A 9 -61.85 23.94 10.79
C SER A 9 -60.69 24.19 9.83
N TYR A 10 -59.70 24.97 10.27
CA TYR A 10 -58.42 25.08 9.58
C TYR A 10 -57.55 23.89 9.96
N GLY A 11 -57.42 22.92 9.04
CA GLY A 11 -56.45 21.84 9.15
C GLY A 11 -55.04 22.37 8.92
N VAL A 12 -54.21 22.35 9.97
CA VAL A 12 -52.77 22.61 9.87
C VAL A 12 -52.14 21.38 9.22
N SER A 13 -51.81 21.47 7.93
CA SER A 13 -50.96 20.47 7.26
C SER A 13 -49.51 20.69 7.69
N LEU A 14 -49.02 19.85 8.59
CA LEU A 14 -47.59 19.70 8.84
C LEU A 14 -46.93 19.05 7.61
N LEU A 15 -46.32 19.88 6.76
CA LEU A 15 -45.37 19.43 5.75
C LEU A 15 -44.07 19.01 6.44
N LEU A 16 -43.92 17.70 6.68
CA LEU A 16 -42.65 17.08 7.01
C LEU A 16 -41.72 17.19 5.80
N VAL A 17 -40.90 18.24 5.76
CA VAL A 17 -39.76 18.31 4.85
C VAL A 17 -38.70 17.34 5.39
N ALA A 18 -38.69 16.12 4.87
CA ALA A 18 -37.59 15.20 5.06
C ALA A 18 -36.34 15.80 4.41
N LEU A 19 -35.44 16.36 5.23
CA LEU A 19 -34.10 16.73 4.80
C LEU A 19 -33.37 15.44 4.41
N LEU A 20 -33.44 15.10 3.12
CA LEU A 20 -32.53 14.17 2.50
C LEU A 20 -31.15 14.82 2.51
N SER A 21 -30.43 14.69 3.63
CA SER A 21 -28.98 14.89 3.64
C SER A 21 -28.41 13.82 2.71
N SER A 22 -28.17 14.20 1.45
CA SER A 22 -27.42 13.38 0.52
C SER A 22 -26.12 12.98 1.20
N CYS A 23 -25.90 11.69 1.41
CA CYS A 23 -24.59 11.15 1.79
C CYS A 23 -23.63 11.41 0.62
N SER A 24 -23.15 12.65 0.50
CA SER A 24 -22.05 12.98 -0.38
C SER A 24 -20.78 12.47 0.30
N PRO A 25 -19.95 11.67 -0.39
CA PRO A 25 -18.68 11.22 0.17
C PRO A 25 -17.87 12.44 0.60
N GLN A 26 -17.45 12.44 1.87
CA GLN A 26 -16.73 13.59 2.43
C GLN A 26 -15.32 13.63 1.85
N ASN A 27 -14.99 14.73 1.18
CA ASN A 27 -13.63 15.02 0.74
C ASN A 27 -12.70 15.08 1.98
N GLN A 28 -11.55 14.43 1.89
CA GLN A 28 -10.56 14.31 2.96
C GLN A 28 -9.25 14.98 2.53
N ASP A 29 -8.46 15.47 3.48
CA ASP A 29 -7.05 15.77 3.20
C ASP A 29 -6.32 14.47 2.82
N ASP A 30 -5.47 14.50 1.79
CA ASP A 30 -4.82 13.28 1.30
C ASP A 30 -3.88 12.65 2.34
N CYS A 31 -3.26 13.46 3.18
CA CYS A 31 -2.34 13.04 4.23
C CYS A 31 -1.22 12.08 3.76
N GLY A 32 -0.83 12.12 2.48
CA GLY A 32 0.14 11.21 1.87
C GLY A 32 -0.45 9.95 1.24
N PHE A 33 -1.78 9.79 1.20
CA PHE A 33 -2.47 8.66 0.56
C PHE A 33 -2.90 8.96 -0.88
N VAL A 34 -3.06 7.90 -1.65
CA VAL A 34 -3.82 7.95 -2.90
C VAL A 34 -5.28 8.26 -2.55
N GLN A 35 -5.97 9.05 -3.38
CA GLN A 35 -7.39 9.34 -3.21
C GLN A 35 -8.20 8.86 -4.40
N ASN A 36 -9.45 8.48 -4.14
CA ASN A 36 -10.41 8.21 -5.20
C ASN A 36 -10.94 9.53 -5.81
N ILE A 37 -11.82 9.42 -6.81
CA ILE A 37 -12.39 10.58 -7.52
C ILE A 37 -13.23 11.52 -6.63
N TYR A 38 -13.62 11.06 -5.44
CA TYR A 38 -14.40 11.84 -4.47
C TYR A 38 -13.50 12.49 -3.41
N GLY A 39 -12.18 12.35 -3.50
CA GLY A 39 -11.23 12.88 -2.53
C GLY A 39 -11.16 12.08 -1.23
N GLN A 40 -11.60 10.82 -1.23
CA GLN A 40 -11.46 9.93 -0.08
C GLN A 40 -10.13 9.17 -0.19
N ARG A 41 -9.40 9.05 0.91
CA ARG A 41 -8.14 8.29 0.95
C ARG A 41 -8.40 6.81 0.72
N ILE A 42 -7.65 6.18 -0.17
CA ILE A 42 -7.71 4.75 -0.45
C ILE A 42 -6.80 4.04 0.55
N SER A 43 -7.38 3.22 1.42
CA SER A 43 -6.66 2.50 2.48
C SER A 43 -7.38 1.20 2.84
N TRP A 44 -6.83 0.40 3.74
CA TRP A 44 -7.47 -0.84 4.19
C TRP A 44 -8.71 -0.67 5.08
N LYS A 45 -9.09 0.57 5.43
CA LYS A 45 -10.25 1.09 6.22
C LYS A 45 -10.59 0.39 7.53
N SER A 46 -10.62 -0.93 7.55
CA SER A 46 -10.77 -1.75 8.74
C SER A 46 -9.55 -1.64 9.65
N GLN A 47 -9.78 -1.67 10.98
CA GLN A 47 -8.72 -1.86 11.97
C GLN A 47 -8.21 -3.31 12.04
N LYS A 48 -8.60 -4.17 11.10
CA LYS A 48 -8.16 -5.56 11.07
C LYS A 48 -6.67 -5.64 10.75
N ILE A 49 -6.07 -6.76 11.15
CA ILE A 49 -4.72 -7.11 10.74
C ILE A 49 -4.82 -7.58 9.27
N ILE A 50 -3.97 -7.03 8.41
CA ILE A 50 -3.99 -7.25 6.97
C ILE A 50 -3.11 -8.46 6.66
N PRO A 51 -3.64 -9.52 6.03
CA PRO A 51 -2.82 -10.67 5.65
C PRO A 51 -1.84 -10.27 4.56
N LEU A 52 -0.60 -10.77 4.64
CA LEU A 52 0.41 -10.68 3.58
C LEU A 52 1.17 -12.01 3.50
N THR A 53 1.09 -12.69 2.35
CA THR A 53 1.79 -13.96 2.16
C THR A 53 3.14 -13.74 1.48
N ILE A 54 4.21 -14.25 2.08
CA ILE A 54 5.53 -14.34 1.44
C ILE A 54 5.49 -15.53 0.48
N HIS A 55 5.55 -15.25 -0.82
CA HIS A 55 5.59 -16.30 -1.83
C HIS A 55 6.93 -17.07 -1.77
N HIS A 56 6.91 -18.35 -2.12
CA HIS A 56 8.11 -19.20 -2.07
C HIS A 56 9.24 -18.73 -3.00
N SER A 57 8.95 -17.87 -3.98
CA SER A 57 9.97 -17.28 -4.84
C SER A 57 10.89 -16.30 -4.10
N ILE A 58 10.49 -15.79 -2.93
CA ILE A 58 11.34 -14.94 -2.09
C ILE A 58 12.46 -15.81 -1.46
N PRO A 59 13.74 -15.52 -1.76
CA PRO A 59 14.87 -16.23 -1.17
C PRO A 59 14.86 -16.15 0.36
N GLU A 60 15.13 -17.26 1.03
CA GLU A 60 15.12 -17.34 2.51
C GLU A 60 16.00 -16.27 3.16
N ALA A 61 17.18 -16.02 2.59
CA ALA A 61 18.12 -15.01 3.07
C ALA A 61 17.58 -13.57 3.05
N LEU A 62 16.54 -13.29 2.26
CA LEU A 62 15.91 -11.97 2.13
C LEU A 62 14.63 -11.83 2.97
N ARG A 63 14.00 -12.94 3.38
CA ARG A 63 12.74 -12.93 4.15
C ARG A 63 12.80 -12.10 5.44
N PRO A 64 13.89 -12.12 6.24
CA PRO A 64 13.98 -11.32 7.46
C PRO A 64 13.77 -9.81 7.23
N ALA A 65 14.10 -9.28 6.04
CA ALA A 65 13.88 -7.87 5.73
C ALA A 65 12.39 -7.49 5.66
N ILE A 66 11.53 -8.40 5.19
CA ILE A 66 10.09 -8.18 5.07
C ILE A 66 9.47 -7.98 6.45
N TYR A 67 9.87 -8.81 7.42
CA TYR A 67 9.43 -8.68 8.81
C TYR A 67 9.90 -7.37 9.45
N ARG A 68 11.13 -6.91 9.16
CA ARG A 68 11.65 -5.64 9.68
C ARG A 68 10.94 -4.43 9.06
N ALA A 69 10.65 -4.47 7.77
CA ALA A 69 9.87 -3.45 7.09
C ALA A 69 8.45 -3.34 7.66
N ALA A 70 7.77 -4.49 7.86
CA ALA A 70 6.45 -4.54 8.49
C ALA A 70 6.48 -3.98 9.91
N ALA A 71 7.45 -4.41 10.74
CA ALA A 71 7.61 -3.91 12.10
C ALA A 71 7.83 -2.39 12.14
N THR A 72 8.56 -1.84 11.17
CA THR A 72 8.80 -0.40 11.07
C THR A 72 7.50 0.39 10.88
N TRP A 73 6.60 -0.09 10.01
CA TRP A 73 5.26 0.49 9.85
C TRP A 73 4.38 0.29 11.09
N GLU A 74 4.40 -0.89 11.71
CA GLU A 74 3.60 -1.21 12.90
C GLU A 74 3.96 -0.34 14.11
N VAL A 75 5.25 -0.03 14.30
CA VAL A 75 5.70 0.89 15.35
C VAL A 75 5.05 2.26 15.19
N GLN A 76 4.92 2.76 13.95
CA GLN A 76 4.31 4.07 13.71
C GLN A 76 2.78 4.05 13.75
N ALA A 77 2.17 2.95 13.32
CA ALA A 77 0.73 2.74 13.46
C ALA A 77 0.31 2.54 14.93
N GLY A 78 1.25 2.20 15.83
CA GLY A 78 0.97 1.97 17.26
C GLY A 78 0.23 0.66 17.54
N ARG A 79 0.12 -0.22 16.53
CA ARG A 79 -0.58 -1.51 16.62
C ARG A 79 -0.02 -2.50 15.61
N LYS A 80 -0.42 -3.77 15.75
CA LYS A 80 -0.22 -4.79 14.72
C LYS A 80 -1.05 -4.42 13.48
N VAL A 81 -0.41 -4.46 12.30
CA VAL A 81 -1.01 -4.11 11.01
C VAL A 81 -0.93 -5.28 10.04
N PHE A 82 0.11 -6.11 10.11
CA PHE A 82 0.34 -7.19 9.15
C PHE A 82 0.27 -8.58 9.78
N GLU A 83 -0.46 -9.50 9.17
CA GLU A 83 -0.41 -10.93 9.46
C GLU A 83 0.41 -11.59 8.36
N ILE A 84 1.71 -11.78 8.62
CA ILE A 84 2.62 -12.34 7.63
C ILE A 84 2.59 -13.87 7.70
N SER A 85 2.38 -14.52 6.55
CA SER A 85 2.42 -15.98 6.41
C SER A 85 3.44 -16.39 5.36
N GLU A 86 4.17 -17.48 5.59
CA GLU A 86 5.06 -18.09 4.58
C GLU A 86 4.44 -19.31 3.90
N ASP A 87 3.16 -19.59 4.17
CA ASP A 87 2.44 -20.66 3.49
C ASP A 87 2.03 -20.23 2.08
N SER A 88 2.97 -20.35 1.15
CA SER A 88 2.77 -19.95 -0.25
C SER A 88 1.71 -20.77 -0.98
N SER A 89 1.27 -21.90 -0.43
CA SER A 89 0.14 -22.66 -1.01
C SER A 89 -1.17 -21.88 -0.97
N LYS A 90 -1.23 -20.84 -0.12
CA LYS A 90 -2.39 -19.96 0.01
C LYS A 90 -2.52 -18.97 -1.14
N VAL A 91 -1.49 -18.72 -1.95
CA VAL A 91 -1.53 -17.71 -3.01
C VAL A 91 -1.19 -18.32 -4.37
N SER A 92 -1.58 -17.64 -5.45
CA SER A 92 -1.21 -18.06 -6.80
C SER A 92 0.31 -18.07 -7.01
N GLY A 93 0.80 -18.97 -7.85
CA GLY A 93 2.21 -19.06 -8.24
C GLY A 93 2.72 -17.86 -9.06
N VAL A 94 1.80 -17.04 -9.57
CA VAL A 94 2.08 -15.76 -10.24
C VAL A 94 1.19 -14.67 -9.65
N PRO A 95 1.64 -13.40 -9.63
CA PRO A 95 0.81 -12.28 -9.19
C PRO A 95 -0.45 -12.20 -10.04
N THR A 96 -1.61 -12.13 -9.39
CA THR A 96 -2.91 -12.15 -10.07
C THR A 96 -3.96 -11.58 -9.14
N ARG A 97 -5.06 -11.08 -9.72
CA ARG A 97 -6.19 -10.60 -8.95
C ARG A 97 -7.03 -11.75 -8.41
N ASP A 98 -6.69 -12.27 -7.23
CA ASP A 98 -7.33 -13.42 -6.58
C ASP A 98 -7.89 -13.14 -5.18
N GLN A 99 -8.01 -11.86 -4.81
CA GLN A 99 -8.43 -11.38 -3.49
C GLN A 99 -7.46 -11.74 -2.36
N LYS A 100 -6.20 -11.99 -2.69
CA LYS A 100 -5.15 -12.26 -1.71
C LYS A 100 -4.01 -11.29 -1.91
N ASN A 101 -3.23 -11.18 -0.85
CA ASN A 101 -2.10 -10.28 -0.79
C ASN A 101 -0.82 -11.10 -0.72
N ALA A 102 0.08 -10.89 -1.67
CA ALA A 102 1.38 -11.54 -1.63
C ALA A 102 2.54 -10.63 -2.03
N ILE A 103 3.72 -11.03 -1.56
CA ILE A 103 4.99 -10.49 -2.03
C ILE A 103 5.75 -11.54 -2.84
N TYR A 104 6.13 -11.15 -4.06
CA TYR A 104 6.74 -12.02 -5.06
C TYR A 104 8.13 -11.52 -5.46
N PHE A 105 9.08 -12.45 -5.60
CA PHE A 105 10.38 -12.22 -6.24
C PHE A 105 10.31 -12.77 -7.67
N LEU A 106 10.39 -11.90 -8.68
CA LEU A 106 10.11 -12.29 -10.06
C LEU A 106 11.39 -12.39 -10.89
N GLU A 107 11.66 -13.58 -11.44
CA GLU A 107 12.78 -13.82 -12.35
C GLU A 107 12.53 -13.30 -13.78
N LYS A 108 11.26 -13.02 -14.10
CA LYS A 108 10.84 -12.37 -15.34
C LYS A 108 10.09 -11.09 -14.98
N TRP A 109 10.32 -10.02 -15.73
CA TRP A 109 9.72 -8.72 -15.49
C TRP A 109 9.08 -8.14 -16.75
N GLU A 110 8.17 -7.18 -16.59
CA GLU A 110 7.52 -6.52 -17.73
C GLU A 110 8.54 -5.72 -18.56
N SER A 111 8.54 -5.92 -19.88
CA SER A 111 9.54 -5.37 -20.79
C SER A 111 9.47 -3.85 -20.94
N ASP A 112 8.32 -3.24 -20.67
CA ASP A 112 8.10 -1.79 -20.68
C ASP A 112 8.43 -1.12 -19.33
N ARG A 113 8.86 -1.90 -18.32
CA ARG A 113 9.09 -1.45 -16.94
C ARG A 113 10.41 -1.93 -16.34
N VAL A 114 11.40 -2.20 -17.19
CA VAL A 114 12.70 -2.78 -16.78
C VAL A 114 13.47 -1.93 -15.76
N SER A 115 13.16 -0.63 -15.64
CA SER A 115 13.78 0.28 -14.67
C SER A 115 13.11 0.28 -13.29
N GLU A 116 11.95 -0.37 -13.13
CA GLU A 116 11.27 -0.49 -11.84
C GLU A 116 11.92 -1.60 -11.00
N GLN A 117 12.40 -1.27 -9.80
CA GLN A 117 12.99 -2.23 -8.86
C GLN A 117 11.91 -3.07 -8.17
N GLY A 118 10.78 -2.44 -7.88
CA GLY A 118 9.62 -3.09 -7.31
C GLY A 118 8.37 -2.38 -7.78
N ARG A 119 7.24 -3.03 -7.54
CA ARG A 119 5.94 -2.45 -7.79
C ARG A 119 4.87 -3.10 -6.94
N THR A 120 4.04 -2.25 -6.35
CA THR A 120 2.81 -2.67 -5.69
C THR A 120 1.60 -2.40 -6.58
N SER A 121 0.82 -3.44 -6.84
CA SER A 121 -0.51 -3.34 -7.44
C SER A 121 -1.53 -3.26 -6.32
N VAL A 122 -2.47 -2.32 -6.39
CA VAL A 122 -3.53 -2.15 -5.39
C VAL A 122 -4.88 -2.15 -6.09
N TYR A 123 -5.83 -2.93 -5.59
CA TYR A 123 -7.21 -2.95 -6.04
C TYR A 123 -8.14 -2.55 -4.89
N TRP A 124 -9.07 -1.65 -5.17
CA TRP A 124 -9.99 -1.10 -4.16
C TRP A 124 -11.43 -1.06 -4.66
N ALA A 125 -12.36 -1.01 -3.71
CA ALA A 125 -13.78 -0.77 -3.92
C ALA A 125 -14.20 0.46 -3.10
N GLY A 126 -14.67 1.51 -3.76
CA GLY A 126 -14.92 2.80 -3.12
C GLY A 126 -13.61 3.47 -2.68
N ASP A 127 -13.35 3.47 -1.38
CA ASP A 127 -12.12 3.95 -0.74
C ASP A 127 -11.40 2.85 0.08
N GLU A 128 -11.89 1.60 0.02
CA GLU A 128 -11.31 0.46 0.74
C GLU A 128 -10.49 -0.45 -0.18
N ILE A 129 -9.22 -0.65 0.15
CA ILE A 129 -8.35 -1.65 -0.47
C ILE A 129 -8.92 -3.04 -0.18
N GLN A 130 -9.07 -3.81 -1.25
CA GLN A 130 -9.56 -5.19 -1.21
C GLN A 130 -8.41 -6.19 -1.39
N GLU A 131 -7.36 -5.78 -2.11
CA GLU A 131 -6.26 -6.63 -2.52
C GLU A 131 -5.05 -5.77 -2.86
N ALA A 132 -3.85 -6.22 -2.49
CA ALA A 132 -2.61 -5.66 -2.97
C ALA A 132 -1.51 -6.71 -3.09
N ASP A 133 -0.77 -6.64 -4.20
CA ASP A 133 0.37 -7.51 -4.49
C ASP A 133 1.66 -6.69 -4.64
N ILE A 134 2.71 -7.10 -3.95
CA ILE A 134 4.06 -6.54 -4.06
C ILE A 134 4.88 -7.43 -4.98
N ARG A 135 5.49 -6.85 -6.01
CA ARG A 135 6.32 -7.56 -6.98
C ARG A 135 7.71 -6.96 -6.97
N ILE A 136 8.73 -7.80 -6.85
CA ILE A 136 10.13 -7.38 -6.84
C ILE A 136 10.79 -7.84 -8.13
N ASN A 137 11.45 -6.90 -8.82
CA ASN A 137 12.15 -7.16 -10.08
C ASN A 137 13.52 -7.79 -9.81
N ALA A 138 13.52 -9.11 -9.63
CA ALA A 138 14.76 -9.88 -9.54
C ALA A 138 15.35 -10.24 -10.91
N ALA A 139 14.61 -9.98 -11.98
CA ALA A 139 15.06 -10.18 -13.34
C ALA A 139 16.21 -9.20 -13.67
N ASN A 140 16.04 -7.91 -13.35
CA ASN A 140 16.98 -6.86 -13.74
C ASN A 140 17.89 -6.40 -12.59
N PHE A 141 17.46 -6.52 -11.33
CA PHE A 141 18.16 -5.93 -10.18
C PHE A 141 18.64 -6.98 -9.18
N SER A 142 19.70 -6.61 -8.45
CA SER A 142 20.33 -7.39 -7.41
C SER A 142 20.06 -6.78 -6.04
N TYR A 143 19.71 -7.62 -5.07
CA TYR A 143 19.31 -7.19 -3.73
C TYR A 143 20.19 -7.79 -2.65
N TYR A 144 20.33 -7.07 -1.56
CA TYR A 144 20.97 -7.57 -0.34
C TYR A 144 20.06 -7.37 0.87
N ASP A 145 20.23 -8.22 1.88
CA ASP A 145 19.63 -8.03 3.22
C ASP A 145 20.45 -7.00 4.02
N LYS A 146 21.39 -7.45 4.86
CA LYS A 146 22.28 -6.57 5.63
C LYS A 146 23.68 -6.41 5.03
N ASN A 147 24.17 -7.43 4.31
CA ASN A 147 25.52 -7.44 3.77
C ASN A 147 25.50 -7.11 2.27
N PRO A 148 25.91 -5.90 1.84
CA PRO A 148 25.89 -5.50 0.44
C PRO A 148 26.85 -6.29 -0.46
N SER A 149 27.76 -7.08 0.12
CA SER A 149 28.63 -8.00 -0.62
C SER A 149 27.92 -9.30 -1.04
N VAL A 150 26.73 -9.59 -0.51
CA VAL A 150 25.93 -10.78 -0.83
C VAL A 150 24.69 -10.34 -1.59
N LEU A 151 24.80 -10.40 -2.92
CA LEU A 151 23.75 -9.97 -3.85
C LEU A 151 22.95 -11.18 -4.36
N ILE A 152 21.62 -11.03 -4.41
CA ILE A 152 20.67 -12.02 -4.91
C ILE A 152 19.73 -11.36 -5.94
N GLY A 153 19.61 -11.96 -7.13
CA GLY A 153 18.77 -11.43 -8.23
C GLY A 153 19.55 -11.28 -9.53
N SER A 154 19.17 -10.28 -10.34
CA SER A 154 19.69 -9.96 -11.67
C SER A 154 19.73 -11.16 -12.63
N TYR A 155 18.67 -11.97 -12.65
CA TYR A 155 18.61 -13.21 -13.41
C TYR A 155 18.74 -13.03 -14.94
N ASN A 156 18.42 -11.86 -15.48
CA ASN A 156 18.56 -11.53 -16.90
C ASN A 156 19.92 -10.93 -17.28
N LEU A 157 20.85 -10.70 -16.33
CA LEU A 157 22.17 -10.16 -16.67
C LEU A 157 23.06 -11.28 -17.25
N VAL A 158 23.30 -11.18 -18.56
CA VAL A 158 23.98 -12.20 -19.38
C VAL A 158 25.49 -12.34 -19.04
N ASN A 159 26.11 -11.29 -18.48
CA ASN A 159 27.54 -11.29 -18.12
C ASN A 159 27.74 -11.28 -16.59
N LYS A 160 27.81 -12.46 -15.98
CA LYS A 160 28.10 -12.65 -14.53
C LYS A 160 29.50 -12.17 -14.08
N GLN A 161 30.33 -11.69 -15.01
CA GLN A 161 31.73 -11.29 -14.79
C GLN A 161 31.93 -9.79 -14.53
N GLU A 162 30.95 -8.92 -14.79
CA GLU A 162 31.00 -7.50 -14.40
C GLU A 162 30.32 -7.27 -13.04
N LYS A 163 30.82 -7.94 -11.99
CA LYS A 163 30.34 -7.77 -10.61
C LYS A 163 30.80 -6.45 -9.98
N THR A 164 30.50 -5.33 -10.62
CA THR A 164 30.16 -4.10 -9.91
C THR A 164 28.66 -3.82 -10.09
N ALA A 165 27.84 -4.88 -10.05
CA ALA A 165 26.40 -4.73 -10.12
C ALA A 165 25.92 -3.92 -8.91
N ASP A 166 25.21 -2.83 -9.17
CA ASP A 166 24.53 -2.06 -8.14
C ASP A 166 23.69 -3.02 -7.28
N GLY A 167 23.89 -2.95 -5.96
CA GLY A 167 23.12 -3.68 -4.98
C GLY A 167 22.06 -2.77 -4.36
N TYR A 168 20.85 -3.27 -4.20
CA TYR A 168 19.75 -2.51 -3.59
C TYR A 168 19.35 -3.13 -2.25
N SER A 169 19.16 -2.29 -1.24
CA SER A 169 18.68 -2.74 0.07
C SER A 169 17.29 -3.32 -0.08
N PHE A 170 17.15 -4.63 0.16
CA PHE A 170 15.87 -5.31 0.05
C PHE A 170 14.87 -4.79 1.10
N GLU A 171 15.36 -4.49 2.32
CA GLU A 171 14.53 -3.88 3.36
C GLU A 171 14.02 -2.50 2.95
N ALA A 172 14.87 -1.63 2.39
CA ALA A 172 14.45 -0.30 1.98
C ALA A 172 13.41 -0.35 0.85
N LEU A 173 13.58 -1.26 -0.12
CA LEU A 173 12.60 -1.46 -1.18
C LEU A 173 11.28 -2.01 -0.63
N VAL A 174 11.31 -3.06 0.18
CA VAL A 174 10.08 -3.63 0.75
C VAL A 174 9.38 -2.62 1.66
N LEU A 175 10.12 -1.79 2.40
CA LEU A 175 9.54 -0.72 3.22
C LEU A 175 8.78 0.30 2.36
N HIS A 176 9.33 0.69 1.20
CA HIS A 176 8.67 1.53 0.21
C HIS A 176 7.40 0.87 -0.35
N GLU A 177 7.52 -0.36 -0.83
CA GLU A 177 6.39 -1.09 -1.43
C GLU A 177 5.28 -1.36 -0.40
N MET A 178 5.63 -1.64 0.87
CA MET A 178 4.65 -1.73 1.95
C MET A 178 3.94 -0.40 2.21
N GLY A 179 4.58 0.74 1.95
CA GLY A 179 3.90 2.03 2.00
C GLY A 179 2.79 2.12 0.94
N HIS A 180 3.08 1.72 -0.29
CA HIS A 180 2.06 1.62 -1.34
C HIS A 180 0.98 0.59 -1.02
N PHE A 181 1.37 -0.55 -0.44
CA PHE A 181 0.46 -1.58 0.02
C PHE A 181 -0.53 -1.04 1.06
N LEU A 182 -0.10 -0.12 1.91
CA LEU A 182 -0.96 0.60 2.86
C LEU A 182 -1.79 1.72 2.21
N GLY A 183 -1.52 2.10 0.96
CA GLY A 183 -2.23 3.16 0.23
C GLY A 183 -1.49 4.49 0.13
N LEU A 184 -0.24 4.57 0.58
CA LEU A 184 0.58 5.79 0.45
C LEU A 184 0.95 6.02 -1.02
N LYS A 185 0.89 7.28 -1.46
CA LYS A 185 1.41 7.70 -2.77
C LYS A 185 2.90 8.07 -2.67
N HIS A 186 3.56 8.18 -3.81
CA HIS A 186 4.91 8.76 -3.85
C HIS A 186 4.93 10.15 -3.25
N ARG A 187 6.07 10.50 -2.64
CA ARG A 187 6.32 11.83 -2.09
C ARG A 187 7.64 12.37 -2.59
N GLU A 188 7.62 13.65 -2.93
CA GLU A 188 8.83 14.41 -3.22
C GLU A 188 9.55 14.77 -1.93
N GLY A 189 10.88 14.81 -1.98
CA GLY A 189 11.73 15.23 -0.87
C GLY A 189 12.78 14.19 -0.48
N THR A 190 13.95 14.68 -0.08
CA THR A 190 15.06 13.82 0.35
C THR A 190 14.74 13.10 1.65
N GLY A 191 14.92 11.78 1.68
CA GLY A 191 14.88 10.98 2.90
C GLY A 191 13.55 10.27 3.21
N THR A 192 12.44 10.63 2.56
CA THR A 192 11.19 9.83 2.64
C THR A 192 11.40 8.44 2.05
N VAL A 193 10.84 7.41 2.70
CA VAL A 193 10.80 6.06 2.14
C VAL A 193 9.91 5.99 0.91
N MET A 194 8.96 6.92 0.75
CA MET A 194 8.04 7.00 -0.39
C MET A 194 8.59 7.79 -1.57
N ALA A 195 9.88 8.15 -1.59
CA ALA A 195 10.49 8.75 -2.78
C ALA A 195 10.59 7.71 -3.91
N THR A 196 10.33 8.14 -5.14
CA THR A 196 10.26 7.34 -6.37
C THR A 196 11.54 6.56 -6.70
N HIS A 197 12.69 7.01 -6.21
CA HIS A 197 13.98 6.42 -6.55
C HIS A 197 14.70 5.92 -5.31
N LEU A 198 15.20 4.68 -5.35
CA LEU A 198 16.16 4.12 -4.40
C LEU A 198 17.51 3.95 -5.09
N ALA A 199 18.49 4.72 -4.64
CA ALA A 199 19.85 4.62 -5.13
C ALA A 199 20.52 3.31 -4.67
N ALA A 200 21.49 2.85 -5.46
CA ALA A 200 22.32 1.71 -5.12
C ALA A 200 22.97 1.91 -3.74
N PHE A 201 22.99 0.84 -2.95
CA PHE A 201 23.58 0.75 -1.61
C PHE A 201 23.00 1.72 -0.57
N ALA A 202 21.89 2.40 -0.88
CA ALA A 202 21.21 3.27 0.06
C ALA A 202 20.33 2.45 1.03
N ASN A 203 20.67 2.49 2.32
CA ASN A 203 19.90 1.83 3.38
C ASN A 203 18.83 2.78 3.94
N ARG A 204 17.81 3.08 3.14
CA ARG A 204 16.69 3.95 3.54
C ARG A 204 15.62 3.17 4.31
N THR A 205 15.98 2.67 5.48
CA THR A 205 15.13 1.81 6.31
C THR A 205 14.47 2.54 7.48
N GLN A 206 14.61 3.86 7.54
CA GLN A 206 14.01 4.71 8.57
C GLN A 206 12.94 5.62 7.94
N LEU A 207 11.77 5.69 8.58
CA LEU A 207 10.67 6.55 8.13
C LEU A 207 10.99 8.01 8.44
N ALA A 208 10.88 8.87 7.43
CA ALA A 208 10.92 10.32 7.65
C ALA A 208 9.68 10.78 8.44
N ALA A 209 9.74 11.94 9.07
CA ALA A 209 8.61 12.49 9.83
C ALA A 209 7.33 12.59 8.96
N SER A 210 7.47 12.88 7.66
CA SER A 210 6.37 12.89 6.70
C SER A 210 5.67 11.53 6.57
N ASP A 211 6.44 10.44 6.58
CA ASP A 211 5.94 9.08 6.39
C ASP A 211 5.27 8.58 7.67
N GLN A 212 5.88 8.90 8.82
CA GLN A 212 5.32 8.63 10.14
C GLN A 212 3.97 9.35 10.33
N ASN A 213 3.90 10.63 9.98
CA ASN A 213 2.68 11.40 10.08
C ASN A 213 1.60 10.87 9.13
N ALA A 214 1.99 10.49 7.90
CA ALA A 214 1.06 9.92 6.94
C ALA A 214 0.43 8.63 7.47
N VAL A 215 1.23 7.63 7.86
CA VAL A 215 0.67 6.36 8.33
C VAL A 215 -0.19 6.53 9.58
N ARG A 216 0.20 7.40 10.52
CA ARG A 216 -0.61 7.71 11.71
C ARG A 216 -1.97 8.32 11.36
N CYS A 217 -2.02 9.13 10.31
CA CYS A 217 -3.24 9.82 9.88
C CYS A 217 -4.39 8.89 9.51
N GLU A 218 -4.09 7.66 9.09
CA GLU A 218 -5.09 6.68 8.66
C GLU A 218 -5.10 5.40 9.53
N TYR A 219 -3.99 5.06 10.19
CA TYR A 219 -3.83 3.77 10.89
C TYR A 219 -3.63 3.86 12.41
N ASN A 220 -3.47 5.05 12.98
CA ASN A 220 -3.34 5.29 14.43
C ASN A 220 -4.57 6.04 14.96
#